data_AF-A0A9E3SQL7-F1
#
_entry.id   AF-A0A9E3SQL7-F1
#
_cell.length_a   1.000
_cell.length_b   1.000
_cell.length_c   1.000
_cell.angle_alpha   90.00
_cell.angle_beta   90.00
_cell.angle_gamma   90.00
#
_symmetry.space_group_name_H-M   'P 1'
#
loop_
_entity.id
_entity.type
_entity.pdbx_description
1 polymer ?
#
loop_
_entity_poly.entity_id
_entity_poly.type
_entity_poly.pdbx_seq_one_letter_code
_entity_poly.pdbx_strand_id
1 'polypeptide(L)'
;ACFAAFCAAPAVRARAPPRTRPAGCPEHLKNDPSEDVRRSVANNLNDISKDHPQVVIDTLRRWQAEDSPEMRALIAHALRTLIKAGNPDALALLGYGAAGRVIVGKLQVEPEVIAIGESLTLTFEVQSTADVPQDLMIDYILHLAGAKGKPRSKVFKLAKRTLAPGERTAIRKVHSFKPVTTRNYYPGPHAIEVQINGAVCGRVEFTLI
;
A
#
# COMPACT_ATOMS: atom_id res chain seq x y z
N ALA A 1 -14.30 10.42 41.03
CA ALA A 1 -13.45 11.13 40.05
C ALA A 1 -12.18 10.30 39.86
N CYS A 2 -11.99 9.80 38.64
CA CYS A 2 -11.05 8.73 38.28
C CYS A 2 -9.91 9.34 37.46
N PHE A 3 -8.68 9.35 37.98
CA PHE A 3 -7.41 9.71 37.32
C PHE A 3 -6.30 9.23 38.28
N ALA A 4 -5.21 8.54 37.93
CA ALA A 4 -4.66 8.10 36.66
C ALA A 4 -3.83 6.84 36.96
N ALA A 5 -3.99 5.77 36.17
CA ALA A 5 -3.14 4.58 36.23
C ALA A 5 -2.15 4.65 35.07
N PHE A 6 -0.88 4.91 35.39
CA PHE A 6 0.22 4.85 34.44
C PHE A 6 0.52 3.37 34.15
N CYS A 7 0.09 2.88 32.98
CA CYS A 7 0.52 1.57 32.49
C CYS A 7 1.96 1.68 31.97
N ALA A 8 2.91 1.16 32.75
CA ALA A 8 4.29 0.95 32.32
C ALA A 8 4.32 -0.10 31.20
N ALA A 9 4.79 0.28 30.02
CA ALA A 9 5.02 -0.64 28.91
C ALA A 9 6.28 -1.48 29.19
N PRO A 10 6.27 -2.81 28.93
CA PRO A 10 7.47 -3.62 29.08
C PRO A 10 8.48 -3.28 27.97
N ALA A 11 9.74 -3.14 28.35
CA ALA A 11 10.85 -2.91 27.44
C ALA A 11 10.95 -4.03 26.39
N VAL A 12 10.72 -3.68 25.13
CA VAL A 12 10.95 -4.58 23.99
C VAL A 12 12.47 -4.76 23.85
N ARG A 13 12.98 -5.93 24.25
CA ARG A 13 14.33 -6.36 23.90
C ARG A 13 14.42 -6.43 22.36
N ALA A 14 15.21 -5.53 21.77
CA ALA A 14 15.59 -5.62 20.36
C ALA A 14 16.27 -6.97 20.11
N ARG A 15 15.60 -7.88 19.39
CA ARG A 15 16.26 -9.06 18.82
C ARG A 15 17.26 -8.57 17.78
N ALA A 16 18.52 -8.99 17.92
CA ALA A 16 19.51 -8.81 16.87
C ALA A 16 18.97 -9.42 15.56
N PRO A 17 19.09 -8.73 14.42
CA PRO A 17 18.57 -9.25 13.16
C PRO A 17 19.30 -10.57 12.84
N PRO A 18 18.56 -11.61 12.37
CA PRO A 18 19.18 -12.87 12.03
C PRO A 18 20.24 -12.64 10.94
N ARG A 19 21.49 -13.08 11.21
CA ARG A 19 22.63 -12.99 10.27
C ARG A 19 22.53 -13.96 9.09
N THR A 20 21.38 -14.60 8.91
CA THR A 20 21.15 -15.57 7.83
C THR A 20 20.85 -14.80 6.55
N ARG A 21 21.83 -14.78 5.63
CA ARG A 21 21.58 -14.38 4.24
C ARG A 21 20.35 -15.14 3.72
N PRO A 22 19.34 -14.46 3.16
CA PRO A 22 18.31 -15.16 2.39
C PRO A 22 19.01 -15.94 1.28
N ALA A 23 18.86 -17.26 1.26
CA ALA A 23 19.40 -18.10 0.19
C ALA A 23 18.86 -17.58 -1.15
N GLY A 24 19.76 -17.23 -2.08
CA GLY A 24 19.39 -16.69 -3.40
C GLY A 24 19.36 -15.15 -3.51
N CYS A 25 19.65 -14.38 -2.46
CA CYS A 25 19.67 -12.92 -2.53
C CYS A 25 20.92 -12.38 -3.27
N PRO A 26 20.78 -11.67 -4.40
CA PRO A 26 21.90 -11.15 -5.20
C PRO A 26 22.45 -9.83 -4.62
N GLU A 27 22.90 -9.85 -3.36
CA GLU A 27 23.39 -8.65 -2.65
C GLU A 27 24.57 -7.95 -3.34
N HIS A 28 25.39 -8.70 -4.10
CA HIS A 28 26.51 -8.16 -4.86
C HIS A 28 26.08 -7.32 -6.09
N LEU A 29 24.83 -7.48 -6.56
CA LEU A 29 24.31 -6.79 -7.75
C LEU A 29 23.42 -5.58 -7.40
N LYS A 30 23.26 -5.27 -6.11
CA LYS A 30 22.35 -4.21 -5.67
C LYS A 30 22.73 -2.82 -6.19
N ASN A 31 24.03 -2.58 -6.42
CA ASN A 31 24.60 -1.34 -6.93
C ASN A 31 25.13 -1.48 -8.36
N ASP A 32 24.67 -2.51 -9.08
CA ASP A 32 25.08 -2.69 -10.48
C ASP A 32 24.74 -1.43 -11.30
N PRO A 33 25.63 -0.94 -12.18
CA PRO A 33 25.36 0.25 -12.99
C PRO A 33 24.16 0.07 -13.93
N SER A 34 23.86 -1.17 -14.35
CA SER A 34 22.71 -1.49 -15.19
C SER A 34 21.40 -1.43 -14.41
N GLU A 35 20.46 -0.60 -14.88
CA GLU A 35 19.12 -0.55 -14.32
C GLU A 35 18.39 -1.90 -14.44
N ASP A 36 18.60 -2.62 -15.54
CA ASP A 36 17.97 -3.93 -15.77
C ASP A 36 18.41 -4.96 -14.73
N VAL A 37 19.71 -4.94 -14.36
CA VAL A 37 20.25 -5.80 -13.32
C VAL A 37 19.62 -5.44 -11.96
N ARG A 38 19.60 -4.15 -11.59
CA ARG A 38 18.95 -3.70 -10.35
C ARG A 38 17.46 -4.04 -10.31
N ARG A 39 16.76 -3.96 -11.44
CA ARG A 39 15.35 -4.34 -11.58
C ARG A 39 15.15 -5.84 -11.40
N SER A 40 16.05 -6.67 -11.91
CA SER A 40 16.07 -8.12 -11.69
C SER A 40 16.27 -8.45 -10.21
N VAL A 41 17.23 -7.80 -9.54
CA VAL A 41 17.45 -7.91 -8.08
C VAL A 41 16.15 -7.60 -7.32
N ALA A 42 15.52 -6.47 -7.63
CA ALA A 42 14.28 -6.08 -6.97
C ALA A 42 13.10 -7.02 -7.27
N ASN A 43 13.03 -7.63 -8.45
CA ASN A 43 12.03 -8.66 -8.76
C ASN A 43 12.25 -9.91 -7.91
N ASN A 44 13.48 -10.40 -7.82
CA ASN A 44 13.83 -11.54 -6.99
C ASN A 44 13.48 -11.30 -5.52
N LEU A 45 13.84 -10.13 -4.97
CA LEU A 45 13.47 -9.75 -3.60
C LEU A 45 11.96 -9.68 -3.39
N ASN A 46 11.21 -9.14 -4.34
CA ASN A 46 9.75 -9.10 -4.27
C ASN A 46 9.15 -10.51 -4.26
N ASP A 47 9.74 -11.46 -5.00
CA ASP A 47 9.28 -12.85 -4.99
C ASP A 47 9.56 -13.53 -3.65
N ILE A 48 10.77 -13.36 -3.09
CA ILE A 48 11.11 -13.84 -1.73
C ILE A 48 10.17 -13.23 -0.67
N SER A 49 9.77 -11.96 -0.85
CA SER A 49 8.92 -11.25 0.12
C SER A 49 7.54 -11.86 0.31
N LYS A 50 7.07 -12.70 -0.63
CA LYS A 50 5.77 -13.38 -0.55
C LYS A 50 5.75 -14.42 0.57
N ASP A 51 6.87 -15.12 0.77
CA ASP A 51 7.01 -16.20 1.76
C ASP A 51 7.81 -15.74 2.99
N HIS A 52 8.78 -14.83 2.79
CA HIS A 52 9.71 -14.36 3.82
C HIS A 52 9.78 -12.82 3.90
N PRO A 53 8.66 -12.14 4.21
CA PRO A 53 8.57 -10.68 4.16
C PRO A 53 9.58 -9.98 5.07
N GLN A 54 9.73 -10.46 6.32
CA GLN A 54 10.61 -9.81 7.30
C GLN A 54 12.08 -9.88 6.90
N VAL A 55 12.52 -10.99 6.31
CA VAL A 55 13.90 -11.17 5.86
C VAL A 55 14.26 -10.16 4.76
N VAL A 56 13.32 -9.89 3.85
CA VAL A 56 13.49 -8.89 2.79
C VAL A 56 13.48 -7.48 3.36
N ILE A 57 12.55 -7.17 4.27
CA ILE A 57 12.47 -5.87 4.96
C ILE A 57 13.78 -5.58 5.70
N ASP A 58 14.28 -6.52 6.50
CA ASP A 58 15.52 -6.35 7.28
C ASP A 58 16.73 -6.17 6.36
N THR A 59 16.76 -6.89 5.23
CA THR A 59 17.81 -6.74 4.22
C THR A 59 17.80 -5.36 3.58
N LEU A 60 16.62 -4.90 3.15
CA LEU A 60 16.49 -3.59 2.51
C LEU A 60 16.69 -2.44 3.50
N ARG A 61 16.33 -2.62 4.77
CA ARG A 61 16.66 -1.67 5.85
C ARG A 61 18.17 -1.48 5.99
N ARG A 62 18.96 -2.55 5.89
CA ARG A 62 20.42 -2.44 5.89
C ARG A 62 20.93 -1.70 4.65
N TRP A 63 20.37 -1.96 3.48
CA TRP A 63 20.83 -1.34 2.23
C TRP A 63 20.44 0.13 2.11
N GLN A 64 19.36 0.54 2.76
CA GLN A 64 18.91 1.94 2.79
C GLN A 64 19.99 2.91 3.31
N ALA A 65 20.94 2.44 4.13
CA ALA A 65 22.03 3.26 4.65
C ALA A 65 22.94 3.88 3.57
N GLU A 66 22.92 3.36 2.34
CA GLU A 66 23.70 3.92 1.22
C GLU A 66 23.05 5.15 0.56
N ASP A 67 21.76 5.37 0.80
CA ASP A 67 20.95 6.53 0.37
C ASP A 67 21.19 7.07 -1.05
N SER A 68 21.28 6.18 -2.04
CA SER A 68 21.34 6.57 -3.46
C SER A 68 19.95 6.59 -4.12
N PRO A 69 19.72 7.41 -5.16
CA PRO A 69 18.51 7.35 -5.99
C PRO A 69 18.21 5.94 -6.50
N GLU A 70 19.25 5.20 -6.92
CA GLU A 70 19.16 3.85 -7.44
C GLU A 70 18.70 2.87 -6.36
N MET A 71 19.25 2.98 -5.14
CA MET A 71 18.88 2.15 -4.01
C MET A 71 17.43 2.42 -3.57
N ARG A 72 17.02 3.69 -3.52
CA ARG A 72 15.63 4.07 -3.22
C ARG A 72 14.65 3.49 -4.24
N ALA A 73 15.00 3.52 -5.53
CA ALA A 73 14.19 2.91 -6.59
C ALA A 73 14.12 1.38 -6.46
N LEU A 74 15.25 0.72 -6.17
CA LEU A 74 15.33 -0.72 -5.94
C LEU A 74 14.45 -1.14 -4.76
N ILE A 75 14.57 -0.46 -3.61
CA ILE A 75 13.78 -0.73 -2.40
C ILE A 75 12.29 -0.59 -2.69
N ALA A 76 11.87 0.51 -3.33
CA ALA A 76 10.47 0.74 -3.68
C ALA A 76 9.92 -0.35 -4.61
N HIS A 77 10.71 -0.83 -5.57
CA HIS A 77 10.30 -1.90 -6.48
C HIS A 77 10.27 -3.28 -5.80
N ALA A 78 11.21 -3.56 -4.92
CA ALA A 78 11.31 -4.82 -4.18
C ALA A 78 10.16 -4.99 -3.17
N LEU A 79 9.71 -3.91 -2.55
CA LEU A 79 8.64 -3.93 -1.54
C LEU A 79 7.24 -3.75 -2.12
N ARG A 80 7.07 -3.64 -3.44
CA ARG A 80 5.81 -3.26 -4.09
C ARG A 80 4.60 -4.10 -3.67
N THR A 81 4.78 -5.41 -3.46
CA THR A 81 3.71 -6.30 -3.01
C THR A 81 3.33 -6.01 -1.55
N LEU A 82 4.33 -5.86 -0.68
CA LEU A 82 4.12 -5.58 0.74
C LEU A 82 3.50 -4.19 0.96
N ILE A 83 3.92 -3.19 0.19
CA ILE A 83 3.32 -1.85 0.22
C ILE A 83 1.85 -1.91 -0.16
N LYS A 84 1.50 -2.64 -1.23
CA LYS A 84 0.10 -2.83 -1.62
C LYS A 84 -0.70 -3.64 -0.60
N ALA A 85 -0.05 -4.54 0.13
CA ALA A 85 -0.66 -5.25 1.25
C ALA A 85 -0.80 -4.36 2.51
N GLY A 86 -0.30 -3.13 2.49
CA GLY A 86 -0.34 -2.22 3.62
C GLY A 86 0.62 -2.58 4.75
N ASN A 87 1.72 -3.30 4.46
CA ASN A 87 2.68 -3.68 5.47
C ASN A 87 3.37 -2.43 6.07
N PRO A 88 3.28 -2.21 7.39
CA PRO A 88 3.74 -0.98 8.03
C PRO A 88 5.27 -0.83 7.98
N ASP A 89 6.03 -1.91 8.11
CA ASP A 89 7.50 -1.86 8.04
C ASP A 89 8.00 -1.53 6.62
N ALA A 90 7.35 -2.09 5.60
CA ALA A 90 7.67 -1.78 4.20
C ALA A 90 7.34 -0.32 3.85
N LEU A 91 6.24 0.21 4.40
CA LEU A 91 5.85 1.62 4.24
C LEU A 91 6.83 2.56 4.96
N ALA A 92 7.25 2.20 6.17
CA ALA A 92 8.22 2.97 6.95
C ALA A 92 9.57 3.10 6.22
N LEU A 93 10.02 2.05 5.52
CA LEU A 93 11.22 2.11 4.67
C LEU A 93 11.12 3.12 3.53
N LEU A 94 9.91 3.51 3.12
CA LEU A 94 9.70 4.56 2.11
C LEU A 94 9.35 5.92 2.71
N GLY A 95 9.48 6.08 4.03
CA GLY A 95 9.17 7.34 4.72
C GLY A 95 7.69 7.54 5.06
N TYR A 96 6.84 6.54 4.82
CA TYR A 96 5.43 6.62 5.20
C TYR A 96 5.23 6.15 6.63
N GLY A 97 4.73 7.03 7.50
CA GLY A 97 4.34 6.68 8.87
C GLY A 97 3.21 5.65 8.89
N ALA A 98 3.24 4.75 9.88
CA ALA A 98 2.20 3.74 10.08
C ALA A 98 0.84 4.39 10.35
N ALA A 99 -0.20 3.97 9.62
CA ALA A 99 -1.58 4.43 9.77
C ALA A 99 -1.70 5.97 9.78
N GLY A 100 -1.43 6.61 8.63
CA GLY A 100 -1.46 8.06 8.45
C GLY A 100 -2.60 8.72 9.21
N ARG A 101 -2.30 9.78 9.97
CA ARG A 101 -3.28 10.43 10.86
C ARG A 101 -4.22 11.25 10.00
N VAL A 102 -5.29 10.62 9.50
CA VAL A 102 -6.21 11.22 8.54
C VAL A 102 -7.66 10.86 8.84
N ILE A 103 -8.56 11.73 8.37
CA ILE A 103 -10.00 11.46 8.29
C ILE A 103 -10.36 11.43 6.81
N VAL A 104 -11.07 10.38 6.39
CA VAL A 104 -11.65 10.29 5.04
C VAL A 104 -13.14 10.64 5.13
N GLY A 105 -13.56 11.59 4.29
CA GLY A 105 -14.93 12.05 4.20
C GLY A 105 -15.45 12.03 2.77
N LYS A 106 -16.76 12.20 2.60
CA LYS A 106 -17.44 12.28 1.29
C LYS A 106 -17.06 11.14 0.33
N LEU A 107 -16.85 9.93 0.86
CA LEU A 107 -16.51 8.77 0.07
C LEU A 107 -17.75 8.27 -0.68
N GLN A 108 -17.70 8.32 -2.00
CA GLN A 108 -18.80 7.93 -2.87
C GLN A 108 -18.31 7.42 -4.22
N VAL A 109 -19.17 6.68 -4.90
CA VAL A 109 -18.98 6.23 -6.29
C VAL A 109 -20.18 6.66 -7.12
N GLU A 110 -19.92 7.05 -8.36
CA GLU A 110 -20.97 7.44 -9.30
C GLU A 110 -20.68 6.84 -10.68
N PRO A 111 -21.62 6.06 -11.27
CA PRO A 111 -22.90 5.64 -10.71
C PRO A 111 -22.76 4.49 -9.69
N GLU A 112 -23.76 4.29 -8.83
CA GLU A 112 -23.84 3.16 -7.88
C GLU A 112 -24.26 1.84 -8.55
N VAL A 113 -24.87 1.91 -9.74
CA VAL A 113 -25.17 0.76 -10.59
C VAL A 113 -24.54 1.02 -11.95
N ILE A 114 -23.68 0.11 -12.40
CA ILE A 114 -22.82 0.29 -13.57
C ILE A 114 -22.88 -0.96 -14.44
N ALA A 115 -22.96 -0.80 -15.76
CA ALA A 115 -22.88 -1.94 -16.67
C ALA A 115 -21.41 -2.36 -16.94
N ILE A 116 -21.19 -3.65 -17.17
CA ILE A 116 -19.89 -4.13 -17.67
C ILE A 116 -19.54 -3.41 -18.97
N GLY A 117 -18.33 -2.84 -19.04
CA GLY A 117 -17.88 -2.01 -20.17
C GLY A 117 -17.84 -0.52 -19.87
N GLU A 118 -18.58 -0.07 -18.86
CA GLU A 118 -18.66 1.34 -18.47
C GLU A 118 -17.58 1.72 -17.44
N SER A 119 -17.67 2.92 -16.89
CA SER A 119 -16.74 3.42 -15.87
C SER A 119 -17.49 4.11 -14.75
N LEU A 120 -17.00 3.93 -13.53
CA LEU A 120 -17.46 4.69 -12.36
C LEU A 120 -16.42 5.71 -11.95
N THR A 121 -16.87 6.74 -11.25
CA THR A 121 -16.04 7.77 -10.63
C THR A 121 -16.07 7.59 -9.12
N LEU A 122 -14.93 7.25 -8.54
CA LEU A 122 -14.67 7.30 -7.10
C LEU A 122 -14.30 8.74 -6.71
N THR A 123 -14.95 9.29 -5.69
CA THR A 123 -14.59 10.57 -5.08
C THR A 123 -14.55 10.47 -3.57
N PHE A 124 -13.62 11.20 -2.94
CA PHE A 124 -13.52 11.33 -1.49
C PHE A 124 -12.63 12.52 -1.11
N GLU A 125 -12.70 12.95 0.13
CA GLU A 125 -11.84 13.95 0.74
C GLU A 125 -10.94 13.29 1.79
N VAL A 126 -9.68 13.74 1.86
CA VAL A 126 -8.73 13.34 2.90
C VAL A 126 -8.33 14.58 3.68
N GLN A 127 -8.49 14.54 4.99
CA GLN A 127 -8.04 15.59 5.91
C GLN A 127 -6.90 15.06 6.79
N SER A 128 -5.82 15.82 6.88
CA SER A 128 -4.73 15.57 7.84
C SER A 128 -5.17 15.91 9.27
N THR A 129 -4.96 14.98 10.20
CA THR A 129 -5.10 15.18 11.65
C THR A 129 -3.75 15.13 12.38
N ALA A 130 -2.65 15.18 11.63
CA ALA A 130 -1.31 15.30 12.20
C ALA A 130 -0.98 16.75 12.57
N ASP A 131 -0.10 16.90 13.57
CA ASP A 131 0.41 18.20 14.03
C ASP A 131 1.62 18.68 13.20
N VAL A 132 2.14 17.82 12.31
CA VAL A 132 3.24 18.10 11.38
C VAL A 132 2.85 17.67 9.95
N PRO A 133 3.53 18.20 8.91
CA PRO A 133 3.35 17.69 7.55
C PRO A 133 3.59 16.18 7.48
N GLN A 134 2.75 15.47 6.74
CA GLN A 134 2.85 14.02 6.58
C GLN A 134 2.70 13.60 5.12
N ASP A 135 3.48 12.59 4.73
CA ASP A 135 3.37 11.94 3.44
C ASP A 135 2.35 10.81 3.48
N LEU A 136 1.48 10.80 2.47
CA LEU A 136 0.39 9.87 2.30
C LEU A 136 0.57 9.10 0.99
N MET A 137 0.66 7.77 1.11
CA MET A 137 0.43 6.82 0.04
C MET A 137 -1.05 6.47 0.05
N ILE A 138 -1.78 6.95 -0.96
CA ILE A 138 -3.20 6.71 -1.13
C ILE A 138 -3.37 5.67 -2.23
N ASP A 139 -4.00 4.55 -1.86
CA ASP A 139 -4.39 3.44 -2.72
C ASP A 139 -5.90 3.21 -2.59
N TYR A 140 -6.48 2.44 -3.51
CA TYR A 140 -7.82 1.89 -3.33
C TYR A 140 -7.85 0.40 -3.62
N ILE A 141 -8.66 -0.32 -2.85
CA ILE A 141 -8.86 -1.76 -2.95
C ILE A 141 -10.22 -1.96 -3.62
N LEU A 142 -10.20 -2.57 -4.80
CA LEU A 142 -11.41 -2.96 -5.50
C LEU A 142 -11.77 -4.40 -5.12
N HIS A 143 -12.91 -4.56 -4.48
CA HIS A 143 -13.53 -5.83 -4.11
C HIS A 143 -14.53 -6.25 -5.17
N LEU A 144 -14.41 -7.50 -5.59
CA LEU A 144 -14.97 -7.98 -6.84
C LEU A 144 -15.75 -9.25 -6.58
N ALA A 145 -16.94 -9.32 -7.17
CA ALA A 145 -17.63 -10.59 -7.28
C ALA A 145 -16.71 -11.58 -8.00
N GLY A 146 -16.57 -12.78 -7.44
CA GLY A 146 -15.83 -13.86 -8.08
C GLY A 146 -16.74 -14.99 -8.52
N ALA A 147 -16.18 -15.89 -9.32
CA ALA A 147 -16.87 -17.11 -9.71
C ALA A 147 -17.31 -17.89 -8.46
N LYS A 148 -18.58 -18.30 -8.42
CA LYS A 148 -19.18 -19.06 -7.31
C LYS A 148 -19.08 -18.34 -5.95
N GLY A 149 -19.12 -17.01 -5.95
CA GLY A 149 -19.23 -16.20 -4.73
C GLY A 149 -17.93 -16.04 -3.92
N LYS A 150 -16.77 -16.48 -4.43
CA LYS A 150 -15.47 -16.21 -3.78
C LYS A 150 -14.99 -14.81 -4.12
N PRO A 151 -15.08 -13.82 -3.20
CA PRO A 151 -14.68 -12.45 -3.52
C PRO A 151 -13.17 -12.40 -3.79
N ARG A 152 -12.78 -11.49 -4.69
CA ARG A 152 -11.37 -11.17 -4.97
C ARG A 152 -11.16 -9.70 -4.74
N SER A 153 -9.99 -9.34 -4.23
CA SER A 153 -9.58 -7.95 -4.07
C SER A 153 -8.41 -7.62 -4.99
N LYS A 154 -8.36 -6.37 -5.46
CA LYS A 154 -7.22 -5.84 -6.21
C LYS A 154 -6.89 -4.44 -5.72
N VAL A 155 -5.65 -4.26 -5.26
CA VAL A 155 -5.14 -2.95 -4.85
C VAL A 155 -4.59 -2.19 -6.05
N PHE A 156 -5.05 -0.96 -6.21
CA PHE A 156 -4.64 -0.02 -7.24
C PHE A 156 -3.96 1.19 -6.61
N LYS A 157 -2.83 1.60 -7.20
CA LYS A 157 -2.17 2.86 -6.86
C LYS A 157 -3.04 4.04 -7.28
N LEU A 158 -3.18 5.04 -6.40
CA LEU A 158 -3.98 6.22 -6.68
C LEU A 158 -3.17 7.50 -6.67
N ALA A 159 -2.56 7.86 -5.52
CA ALA A 159 -1.83 9.11 -5.39
C ALA A 159 -0.79 9.06 -4.28
N LYS A 160 0.24 9.90 -4.41
CA LYS A 160 1.10 10.32 -3.30
C LYS A 160 0.80 11.79 -3.01
N ARG A 161 0.63 12.16 -1.74
CA ARG A 161 0.35 13.52 -1.31
C ARG A 161 1.11 13.83 -0.04
N THR A 162 1.62 15.04 0.09
CA THR A 162 2.08 15.59 1.36
C THR A 162 0.99 16.53 1.84
N LEU A 163 0.47 16.34 3.05
CA LEU A 163 -0.53 17.22 3.64
C LEU A 163 0.05 17.91 4.88
N ALA A 164 -0.11 19.23 4.95
CA ALA A 164 0.14 20.02 6.13
C ALA A 164 -0.88 19.72 7.25
N PRO A 165 -0.63 20.13 8.50
CA PRO A 165 -1.59 20.00 9.59
C PRO A 165 -2.96 20.59 9.25
N GLY A 166 -4.03 19.81 9.41
CA GLY A 166 -5.41 20.24 9.12
C GLY A 166 -5.76 20.37 7.63
N GLU A 167 -4.80 20.22 6.71
CA GLU A 167 -5.02 20.37 5.27
C GLU A 167 -6.01 19.32 4.74
N ARG A 168 -6.83 19.72 3.76
CA ARG A 168 -7.79 18.87 3.06
C ARG A 168 -7.45 18.80 1.58
N THR A 169 -7.52 17.60 1.02
CA THR A 169 -7.46 17.39 -0.43
C THR A 169 -8.66 16.56 -0.89
N ALA A 170 -9.27 16.97 -2.01
CA ALA A 170 -10.22 16.15 -2.72
C ALA A 170 -9.49 15.20 -3.67
N ILE A 171 -9.98 13.97 -3.80
CA ILE A 171 -9.47 12.95 -4.70
C ILE A 171 -10.59 12.48 -5.61
N ARG A 172 -10.30 12.39 -6.92
CA ARG A 172 -11.21 11.87 -7.94
C ARG A 172 -10.49 10.82 -8.77
N LYS A 173 -11.12 9.65 -8.95
CA LYS A 173 -10.61 8.56 -9.77
C LYS A 173 -11.69 7.93 -10.62
N VAL A 174 -11.47 7.89 -11.93
CA VAL A 174 -12.29 7.05 -12.83
C VAL A 174 -11.72 5.64 -12.87
N HIS A 175 -12.57 4.64 -12.65
CA HIS A 175 -12.25 3.22 -12.79
C HIS A 175 -13.09 2.61 -13.92
N SER A 176 -12.42 1.95 -14.87
CA SER A 176 -13.06 1.34 -16.04
C SER A 176 -13.30 -0.15 -15.83
N PHE A 177 -14.52 -0.59 -16.14
CA PHE A 177 -14.95 -1.99 -16.16
C PHE A 177 -14.98 -2.56 -17.58
N LYS A 178 -14.24 -1.95 -18.52
CA LYS A 178 -13.99 -2.54 -19.84
C LYS A 178 -13.34 -3.92 -19.66
N PRO A 179 -13.84 -4.96 -20.36
CA PRO A 179 -13.24 -6.28 -20.32
C PRO A 179 -11.74 -6.23 -20.61
N VAL A 180 -10.95 -6.95 -19.82
CA VAL A 180 -9.51 -7.11 -20.00
C VAL A 180 -9.15 -8.59 -20.06
N THR A 181 -8.12 -8.94 -20.82
CA THR A 181 -7.69 -10.34 -21.02
C THR A 181 -7.23 -11.02 -19.74
N THR A 182 -6.76 -10.24 -18.77
CA THR A 182 -6.21 -10.75 -17.51
C THR A 182 -7.26 -10.97 -16.43
N ARG A 183 -8.52 -10.55 -16.65
CA ARG A 183 -9.52 -10.56 -15.59
C ARG A 183 -10.96 -10.48 -16.08
N ASN A 184 -11.77 -11.42 -15.57
CA ASN A 184 -13.21 -11.39 -15.75
C ASN A 184 -13.90 -10.56 -14.66
N TYR A 185 -14.88 -9.76 -15.10
CA TYR A 185 -15.87 -9.12 -14.25
C TYR A 185 -17.13 -10.00 -14.22
N TYR A 186 -17.77 -10.07 -13.06
CA TYR A 186 -19.01 -10.80 -12.86
C TYR A 186 -20.06 -9.82 -12.35
N PRO A 187 -21.31 -9.89 -12.81
CA PRO A 187 -22.38 -9.09 -12.22
C PRO A 187 -22.56 -9.37 -10.72
N GLY A 188 -23.06 -8.38 -9.99
CA GLY A 188 -23.36 -8.48 -8.56
C GLY A 188 -22.66 -7.42 -7.70
N PRO A 189 -22.64 -7.62 -6.37
CA PRO A 189 -22.12 -6.63 -5.42
C PRO A 189 -20.60 -6.51 -5.51
N HIS A 190 -20.15 -5.27 -5.54
CA HIS A 190 -18.75 -4.87 -5.54
C HIS A 190 -18.54 -3.78 -4.49
N ALA A 191 -17.29 -3.54 -4.11
CA ALA A 191 -16.96 -2.44 -3.22
C ALA A 191 -15.60 -1.84 -3.55
N ILE A 192 -15.43 -0.58 -3.18
CA ILE A 192 -14.14 0.09 -3.15
C ILE A 192 -13.84 0.49 -1.71
N GLU A 193 -12.65 0.13 -1.25
CA GLU A 193 -12.08 0.64 -0.01
C GLU A 193 -10.94 1.61 -0.31
N VAL A 194 -10.86 2.69 0.46
CA VAL A 194 -9.71 3.60 0.44
C VAL A 194 -8.68 3.10 1.43
N GLN A 195 -7.44 2.97 0.99
CA GLN A 195 -6.31 2.56 1.82
C GLN A 195 -5.26 3.68 1.85
N ILE A 196 -4.93 4.19 3.04
CA ILE A 196 -3.94 5.26 3.22
C ILE A 196 -2.85 4.78 4.18
N ASN A 197 -1.60 4.82 3.72
CA ASN A 197 -0.44 4.30 4.48
C ASN A 197 -0.72 2.91 5.08
N GLY A 198 -1.35 2.04 4.29
CA GLY A 198 -1.69 0.67 4.64
C GLY A 198 -2.97 0.47 5.45
N ALA A 199 -3.51 1.51 6.08
CA ALA A 199 -4.76 1.44 6.83
C ALA A 199 -5.99 1.61 5.93
N VAL A 200 -7.04 0.83 6.15
CA VAL A 200 -8.33 0.99 5.47
C VAL A 200 -9.12 2.11 6.16
N CYS A 201 -9.51 3.13 5.40
CA CYS A 201 -10.08 4.37 5.93
C CYS A 201 -11.55 4.61 5.55
N GLY A 202 -12.12 3.77 4.70
CA GLY A 202 -13.52 3.87 4.30
C GLY A 202 -13.86 2.87 3.21
N ARG A 203 -15.15 2.52 3.11
CA ARG A 203 -15.71 1.57 2.14
C ARG A 203 -16.96 2.16 1.50
N VAL A 204 -17.12 1.94 0.21
CA VAL A 204 -18.34 2.24 -0.54
C VAL A 204 -18.67 1.08 -1.46
N GLU A 205 -19.96 0.73 -1.56
CA GLU A 205 -20.45 -0.40 -2.33
C GLU A 205 -21.15 0.07 -3.60
N PHE A 206 -21.15 -0.79 -4.62
CA PHE A 206 -21.84 -0.55 -5.88
C PHE A 206 -22.21 -1.89 -6.53
N THR A 207 -23.12 -1.86 -7.49
CA THR A 207 -23.57 -3.05 -8.22
C THR A 207 -23.07 -3.00 -9.65
N LEU A 208 -22.46 -4.09 -10.10
CA LEU A 208 -22.12 -4.29 -11.51
C LEU A 208 -23.22 -5.13 -12.17
N ILE A 209 -23.73 -4.69 -13.32
CA ILE A 209 -24.77 -5.39 -14.11
C ILE A 209 -24.26 -5.83 -15.48
#